data_AF-A0ABD3MWQ7-F1
#
_entry.id   AF-A0ABD3MWQ7-F1
#
_cell.length_a   1.000
_cell.length_b   1.000
_cell.length_c   1.000
_cell.angle_alpha   90.00
_cell.angle_beta   90.00
_cell.angle_gamma   90.00
#
_symmetry.space_group_name_H-M   'P 1'
#
loop_
_entity.id
_entity.type
_entity.pdbx_description
1 polymer ?
#
loop_
_entity_poly.entity_id
_entity_poly.type
_entity_poly.pdbx_seq_one_letter_code
_entity_poly.pdbx_strand_id
1 'polypeptide(L)'
;MTGTTTFDRARAVSVVDYAFINCDSYSKVEMEYCCAGNRGKYTGEVNEEGKPHGHGSFVREGEGETPMTYVGTWRHGERVGEGRYYTNGRLLGNVVWD
;
A
#
# COMPACT_ATOMS: atom_id res chain seq x y z
N MET A 1 -2.37 19.20 16.31
CA MET A 1 -2.61 17.81 16.75
C MET A 1 -2.26 16.92 15.58
N THR A 2 -1.11 16.27 15.61
CA THR A 2 -0.68 15.29 14.60
C THR A 2 -0.12 14.12 15.38
N GLY A 3 -0.92 13.07 15.53
CA GLY A 3 -0.52 11.84 16.19
C GLY A 3 0.32 11.01 15.24
N THR A 4 1.60 10.85 15.54
CA THR A 4 2.44 9.80 14.98
C THR A 4 2.26 8.56 15.83
N THR A 5 1.60 7.53 15.29
CA THR A 5 1.50 6.22 15.95
C THR A 5 2.68 5.38 15.53
N THR A 6 3.71 5.37 16.38
CA THR A 6 4.84 4.43 16.30
C THR A 6 4.39 3.07 16.82
N PHE A 7 4.40 2.04 15.97
CA PHE A 7 4.18 0.66 16.41
C PHE A 7 5.51 0.03 16.78
N ASP A 8 5.83 0.08 18.07
CA ASP A 8 6.96 -0.64 18.65
C ASP A 8 6.64 -2.14 18.78
N ARG A 9 7.62 -2.93 18.34
CA ARG A 9 7.58 -4.38 18.29
C ARG A 9 7.44 -5.00 19.68
N ALA A 10 6.61 -6.05 19.72
CA ALA A 10 6.72 -7.22 20.59
C ALA A 10 6.93 -6.96 22.09
N ARG A 11 5.84 -7.02 22.86
CA ARG A 11 5.90 -7.49 24.25
C ARG A 11 4.89 -8.60 24.46
N ALA A 12 5.38 -9.83 24.38
CA ALA A 12 4.66 -11.01 24.83
C ALA A 12 4.67 -11.07 26.36
N VAL A 13 3.51 -10.99 27.03
CA VAL A 13 3.33 -11.54 28.39
C VAL A 13 1.88 -12.02 28.57
N SER A 14 1.77 -13.28 29.03
CA SER A 14 0.66 -14.09 29.54
C SER A 14 -0.37 -13.33 30.42
N VAL A 15 -1.63 -13.72 30.61
CA VAL A 15 -2.25 -15.04 30.84
C VAL A 15 -3.77 -14.91 30.56
N VAL A 16 -4.39 -15.94 29.99
CA VAL A 16 -5.85 -16.17 29.87
C VAL A 16 -6.69 -15.04 29.26
N ASP A 17 -6.71 -14.98 27.93
CA ASP A 17 -7.96 -14.73 27.19
C ASP A 17 -7.82 -15.34 25.79
N TYR A 18 -8.58 -16.40 25.56
CA TYR A 18 -8.60 -17.17 24.32
C TYR A 18 -9.40 -16.39 23.27
N ALA A 19 -8.92 -15.21 22.89
CA ALA A 19 -9.38 -14.51 21.70
C ALA A 19 -8.44 -14.94 20.57
N PHE A 20 -8.97 -15.74 19.66
CA PHE A 20 -8.32 -16.05 18.38
C PHE A 20 -7.73 -14.76 17.82
N ILE A 21 -6.40 -14.66 17.81
CA ILE A 21 -5.72 -13.71 16.93
C ILE A 21 -6.14 -14.15 15.55
N ASN A 22 -7.14 -13.47 14.98
CA ASN A 22 -7.52 -13.66 13.61
C ASN A 22 -6.36 -13.09 12.78
N CYS A 23 -5.37 -13.95 12.57
CA CYS A 23 -4.14 -13.73 11.85
C CYS A 23 -4.42 -13.67 10.34
N ASP A 24 -5.40 -12.87 9.91
CA ASP A 24 -5.77 -12.81 8.49
C ASP A 24 -6.32 -11.45 8.02
N SER A 25 -6.43 -10.44 8.88
CA SER A 25 -6.71 -9.08 8.38
C SER A 25 -5.41 -8.31 8.22
N TYR A 26 -4.70 -8.53 7.10
CA TYR A 26 -3.72 -7.57 6.61
C TYR A 26 -4.45 -6.24 6.42
N SER A 27 -4.47 -5.42 7.47
CA SER A 27 -5.05 -4.09 7.45
C SER A 27 -4.30 -3.31 6.39
N LYS A 28 -4.99 -2.88 5.34
CA LYS A 28 -4.41 -2.01 4.31
C LYS A 28 -3.74 -0.82 5.00
N VAL A 29 -2.50 -0.54 4.61
CA VAL A 29 -1.76 0.62 5.10
C VAL A 29 -1.91 1.78 4.12
N GLU A 30 -1.76 3.00 4.62
CA GLU A 30 -1.54 4.20 3.81
C GLU A 30 -0.14 4.74 4.15
N MET A 31 0.71 4.93 3.13
CA MET A 31 2.07 5.41 3.33
C MET A 31 2.57 6.23 2.14
N GLU A 32 3.49 7.15 2.40
CA GLU A 32 4.27 7.75 1.31
C GLU A 32 5.22 6.70 0.71
N TYR A 33 5.33 6.69 -0.61
CA TYR A 33 6.14 5.73 -1.33
C TYR A 33 6.74 6.33 -2.61
N CYS A 34 7.89 5.80 -3.02
CA CYS A 34 8.55 6.16 -4.27
C CYS A 34 8.56 4.92 -5.19
N CYS A 35 7.71 4.92 -6.21
CA CYS A 35 7.63 3.85 -7.20
C CYS A 35 8.26 4.31 -8.52
N ALA A 36 9.32 3.64 -8.96
CA ALA A 36 10.04 3.96 -10.21
C ALA A 36 10.37 5.46 -10.36
N GLY A 37 10.89 6.07 -9.31
CA GLY A 37 11.26 7.50 -9.28
C GLY A 37 10.09 8.49 -9.10
N ASN A 38 8.84 8.01 -9.03
CA ASN A 38 7.68 8.85 -8.77
C ASN A 38 7.30 8.77 -7.29
N ARG A 39 7.26 9.90 -6.59
CA ARG A 39 6.76 9.98 -5.20
C ARG A 39 5.23 10.05 -5.20
N GLY A 40 4.61 9.47 -4.19
CA GLY A 40 3.17 9.49 -4.04
C GLY A 40 2.71 8.74 -2.81
N LYS A 41 1.41 8.47 -2.74
CA LYS A 41 0.77 7.73 -1.65
C LYS A 41 0.39 6.34 -2.12
N TYR A 42 0.83 5.33 -1.38
CA TYR A 42 0.41 3.95 -1.56
C TYR A 42 -0.67 3.60 -0.53
N THR A 43 -1.69 2.87 -0.98
CA THR A 43 -2.71 2.26 -0.13
C THR A 43 -2.89 0.80 -0.51
N GLY A 44 -2.64 -0.12 0.40
CA GLY A 44 -2.78 -1.55 0.10
C GLY A 44 -2.08 -2.45 1.11
N GLU A 45 -1.87 -3.70 0.72
CA GLU A 45 -1.15 -4.66 1.53
C GLU A 45 0.36 -4.37 1.49
N VAL A 46 1.07 -4.77 2.55
CA VAL A 46 2.54 -4.70 2.63
C VAL A 46 3.09 -6.01 3.15
N ASN A 47 4.32 -6.35 2.75
CA ASN A 47 5.01 -7.53 3.26
C ASN A 47 5.64 -7.25 4.65
N GLU A 48 6.31 -8.26 5.21
CA GLU A 48 7.01 -8.17 6.52
C GLU A 48 8.12 -7.09 6.56
N GLU A 49 8.63 -6.68 5.40
CA GLU A 49 9.62 -5.60 5.25
C GLU A 49 8.96 -4.20 5.16
N GLY A 50 7.63 -4.13 5.18
CA GLY A 50 6.88 -2.88 5.01
C GLY A 50 6.84 -2.38 3.56
N LYS A 51 7.15 -3.21 2.56
CA LYS A 51 7.09 -2.85 1.13
C LYS A 51 5.72 -3.19 0.55
N PRO A 52 5.20 -2.40 -0.41
CA PRO A 52 3.99 -2.74 -1.16
C PRO A 52 3.97 -4.18 -1.65
N HIS A 53 2.88 -4.88 -1.35
CA HIS A 53 2.65 -6.27 -1.71
C HIS A 53 1.16 -6.49 -1.97
N GLY A 54 0.79 -7.63 -2.59
CA GLY A 54 -0.62 -7.99 -2.77
C GLY A 54 -1.36 -6.97 -3.64
N HIS A 55 -2.59 -6.62 -3.29
CA HIS A 55 -3.35 -5.61 -4.03
C HIS A 55 -3.22 -4.22 -3.40
N GLY A 56 -2.99 -3.22 -4.26
CA GLY A 56 -2.84 -1.85 -3.80
C GLY A 56 -3.00 -0.80 -4.89
N SER A 57 -3.20 0.43 -4.44
CA SER A 57 -3.26 1.62 -5.27
C SER A 57 -2.11 2.56 -4.95
N PHE A 58 -1.58 3.23 -5.97
CA PHE A 58 -0.57 4.27 -5.83
C PHE A 58 -1.04 5.54 -6.52
N VAL A 59 -1.13 6.63 -5.79
CA VAL A 59 -1.48 7.96 -6.30
C VAL A 59 -0.19 8.77 -6.41
N ARG A 60 0.22 9.10 -7.63
CA ARG A 60 1.36 10.00 -7.86
C ARG A 60 0.98 11.41 -7.40
N GLU A 61 1.86 11.99 -6.59
CA GLU A 61 1.81 13.41 -6.24
C GLU A 61 2.80 14.18 -7.12
N GLY A 62 2.36 15.26 -7.75
CA GLY A 62 3.21 16.16 -8.53
C GLY A 62 2.61 17.57 -8.49
N GLU A 63 3.43 18.57 -8.14
CA GLU A 63 2.96 19.96 -8.11
C GLU A 63 2.54 20.41 -9.51
N GLY A 64 1.27 20.81 -9.67
CA GLY A 64 0.72 21.24 -10.96
C GLY A 64 0.43 20.10 -11.95
N GLU A 65 0.69 18.84 -11.59
CA GLU A 65 0.34 17.68 -12.41
C GLU A 65 -1.04 17.13 -12.04
N THR A 66 -1.71 16.55 -13.04
CA THR A 66 -2.96 15.83 -12.76
C THR A 66 -2.63 14.55 -11.99
N PRO A 67 -3.30 14.27 -10.86
CA PRO A 67 -3.05 13.06 -10.10
C PRO A 67 -3.30 11.83 -10.97
N MET A 68 -2.33 10.91 -10.92
CA MET A 68 -2.35 9.66 -11.65
C MET A 68 -2.42 8.52 -10.63
N THR A 69 -3.47 7.71 -10.72
CA THR A 69 -3.66 6.57 -9.83
C THR A 69 -3.38 5.29 -10.59
N TYR A 70 -2.46 4.48 -10.09
CA TYR A 70 -2.32 3.08 -10.46
C TYR A 70 -3.09 2.21 -9.48
N VAL A 71 -3.79 1.19 -9.97
CA VAL A 71 -4.40 0.13 -9.16
C VAL A 71 -3.99 -1.21 -9.76
N GLY A 72 -3.42 -2.10 -8.96
CA GLY A 72 -2.99 -3.41 -9.43
C GLY A 72 -2.29 -4.24 -8.37
N THR A 73 -1.59 -5.26 -8.82
CA THR A 73 -0.83 -6.16 -7.96
C THR A 73 0.59 -5.64 -7.73
N TRP A 74 1.10 -5.88 -6.53
CA TRP A 74 2.42 -5.48 -6.06
C TRP A 74 3.17 -6.67 -5.50
N ARG A 75 4.48 -6.72 -5.74
CA ARG A 75 5.37 -7.74 -5.21
C ARG A 75 6.73 -7.10 -4.89
N HIS A 76 7.15 -7.23 -3.64
CA HIS A 76 8.41 -6.68 -3.12
C HIS A 76 8.63 -5.18 -3.41
N GLY A 77 7.54 -4.39 -3.41
CA GLY A 77 7.57 -2.95 -3.70
C GLY A 77 7.39 -2.58 -5.18
N GLU A 78 7.37 -3.56 -6.07
CA GLU A 78 7.23 -3.33 -7.50
C GLU A 78 5.83 -3.69 -7.98
N ARG A 79 5.39 -3.06 -9.07
CA ARG A 79 4.13 -3.38 -9.74
C ARG A 79 4.35 -4.64 -10.56
N VAL A 80 3.42 -5.60 -10.46
CA VAL A 80 3.48 -6.87 -11.18
C VAL A 80 2.09 -7.23 -11.70
N GLY A 81 2.03 -8.06 -12.75
CA GLY A 81 0.77 -8.54 -13.30
C GLY A 81 -0.12 -7.44 -13.85
N GLU A 82 -1.43 -7.66 -13.82
CA GLU A 82 -2.41 -6.73 -14.38
C GLU A 82 -2.62 -5.51 -13.48
N GLY A 83 -2.70 -4.34 -14.12
CA GLY A 83 -3.02 -3.08 -13.46
C GLY A 83 -3.76 -2.11 -14.37
N ARG A 84 -4.22 -1.01 -13.77
CA ARG A 84 -5.02 0.03 -14.44
C ARG A 84 -4.57 1.41 -13.99
N TYR A 85 -4.50 2.34 -14.93
CA TYR A 85 -4.23 3.74 -14.65
C TYR A 85 -5.51 4.57 -14.76
N TYR A 86 -5.67 5.49 -13.80
CA TYR A 86 -6.78 6.42 -13.74
C TYR A 86 -6.28 7.84 -13.58
N THR A 87 -7.04 8.79 -14.12
CA THR A 87 -6.87 10.21 -13.85
C THR A 87 -8.22 10.84 -13.62
N ASN A 88 -8.37 11.63 -12.54
CA ASN A 88 -9.66 12.24 -12.16
C ASN A 88 -10.83 11.23 -12.17
N GLY A 89 -10.59 9.99 -11.73
CA GLY A 89 -11.59 8.92 -11.72
C GLY A 89 -11.87 8.25 -13.07
N ARG A 90 -11.29 8.75 -14.18
CA ARG A 90 -11.43 8.16 -15.52
C ARG A 90 -10.32 7.16 -15.80
N LEU A 91 -10.69 5.98 -16.30
CA LEU A 91 -9.74 4.98 -16.80
C LEU A 91 -8.95 5.55 -17.98
N LEU A 92 -7.63 5.54 -17.88
CA LEU A 92 -6.71 5.88 -18.97
C LEU A 92 -6.32 4.64 -19.77
N GLY A 93 -6.10 3.52 -19.10
CA GLY A 93 -5.71 2.29 -19.76
C GLY A 93 -5.38 1.16 -18.80
N ASN A 94 -5.32 -0.04 -19.35
CA ASN A 94 -4.84 -1.24 -18.68
C ASN A 94 -3.34 -1.42 -18.98
N VAL A 95 -2.60 -2.03 -18.07
CA VAL A 95 -1.18 -2.33 -18.20
C VAL A 95 -0.90 -3.73 -17.63
N VAL A 96 0.12 -4.40 -18.14
CA VAL A 96 0.65 -5.64 -17.57
C VAL A 96 2.13 -5.41 -17.27
N TRP A 97 2.53 -5.72 -16.04
CA TRP A 97 3.90 -5.68 -15.56
C TRP A 97 4.43 -7.11 -15.37
N ASP A 98 5.75 -7.30 -15.54
CA ASP A 98 6.41 -8.60 -15.41
C ASP A 98 6.58 -9.08 -13.94
#